data_AF-A0A9Y2MYK1-F1
#
_entry.id   AF-A0A9Y2MYK1-F1
#
_cell.length_a   1.000
_cell.length_b   1.000
_cell.length_c   1.000
_cell.angle_alpha   90.00
_cell.angle_beta   90.00
_cell.angle_gamma   90.00
#
_symmetry.space_group_name_H-M   'P 1'
#
loop_
_entity.id
_entity.type
_entity.pdbx_description
1 polymer ?
#
loop_
_entity_poly.entity_id
_entity_poly.type
_entity_poly.pdbx_seq_one_letter_code
_entity_poly.pdbx_strand_id
1 'polypeptide(L)'
;MFQIPATADMRRWTVRLCEDVAVFACTPLVEDHTAARALPRAWDGRGLGLPEHDVAGFAAALGEIMKTPLFWRAYRGTARGAEQLWAEPHTDTEDGFVYLSGPCGEASDVVGYRPVYSFTLALADLRGLRIRLAAYLRDSLVSA
;
A
#
# COMPACT_ATOMS: atom_id res chain seq x y z
N MET A 1 -15.70 -12.63 -0.72
CA MET A 1 -14.84 -11.67 -1.44
C MET A 1 -15.66 -10.45 -1.83
N PHE A 2 -15.18 -9.24 -1.52
CA PHE A 2 -15.89 -7.97 -1.76
C PHE A 2 -14.98 -7.01 -2.52
N GLN A 3 -15.46 -6.40 -3.61
CA GLN A 3 -14.68 -5.41 -4.35
C GLN A 3 -15.01 -4.00 -3.85
N ILE A 4 -13.97 -3.22 -3.52
CA ILE A 4 -14.13 -1.79 -3.25
C ILE A 4 -14.47 -1.10 -4.57
N PRO A 5 -15.57 -0.33 -4.65
CA PRO A 5 -15.86 0.50 -5.82
C PRO A 5 -14.70 1.48 -6.08
N ALA A 6 -14.16 1.48 -7.30
CA ALA A 6 -13.10 2.39 -7.67
C ALA A 6 -13.61 3.84 -7.65
N THR A 7 -12.85 4.74 -7.04
CA THR A 7 -13.09 6.18 -7.09
C THR A 7 -12.04 6.85 -7.97
N ALA A 8 -12.31 8.06 -8.45
CA ALA A 8 -11.34 8.81 -9.25
C ALA A 8 -10.02 9.04 -8.49
N ASP A 9 -10.10 9.26 -7.17
CA ASP A 9 -8.94 9.50 -6.32
C ASP A 9 -8.04 8.27 -6.18
N MET A 10 -8.59 7.06 -6.31
CA MET A 10 -7.80 5.81 -6.32
C MET A 10 -6.91 5.67 -7.56
N ARG A 11 -7.13 6.49 -8.59
CA ARG A 11 -6.40 6.45 -9.86
C ARG A 11 -6.36 5.04 -10.46
N ARG A 12 -5.17 4.43 -10.53
CA ARG A 12 -4.93 3.11 -11.13
C ARG A 12 -5.03 1.95 -10.14
N TRP A 13 -5.37 2.24 -8.88
CA TRP A 13 -5.50 1.23 -7.84
C TRP A 13 -6.91 0.64 -7.82
N THR A 14 -6.97 -0.68 -7.70
CA THR A 14 -8.20 -1.41 -7.38
C THR A 14 -7.97 -2.26 -6.15
N VAL A 15 -9.03 -2.48 -5.37
CA VAL A 15 -8.96 -3.24 -4.12
C VAL A 15 -10.05 -4.29 -4.05
N ARG A 16 -9.65 -5.49 -3.66
CA ARG A 16 -10.55 -6.59 -3.33
C ARG A 16 -10.28 -7.02 -1.90
N LEU A 17 -11.34 -7.18 -1.11
CA LEU A 17 -11.28 -7.70 0.25
C LEU A 17 -11.59 -9.19 0.25
N CYS A 18 -10.67 -9.96 0.82
CA CYS A 18 -10.79 -11.39 1.10
C CYS A 18 -10.64 -11.59 2.59
N GLU A 19 -11.75 -11.86 3.28
CA GLU A 19 -11.75 -12.11 4.73
C GLU A 19 -11.08 -10.97 5.51
N ASP A 20 -9.88 -11.19 6.04
CA ASP A 20 -9.05 -10.27 6.80
C ASP A 20 -7.88 -9.68 6.00
N VAL A 21 -7.86 -9.87 4.68
CA VAL A 21 -6.81 -9.39 3.77
C VAL A 21 -7.39 -8.46 2.70
N ALA A 22 -6.67 -7.39 2.40
CA ALA A 22 -6.88 -6.55 1.22
C ALA A 22 -5.88 -6.96 0.13
N VAL A 23 -6.41 -7.26 -1.06
CA VAL A 23 -5.64 -7.46 -2.28
C VAL A 23 -5.66 -6.15 -3.06
N PHE A 24 -4.50 -5.52 -3.17
CA PHE A 24 -4.30 -4.33 -3.99
C PHE A 24 -3.82 -4.78 -5.36
N ALA A 25 -4.43 -4.25 -6.41
CA ALA A 25 -3.94 -4.41 -7.77
C ALA A 25 -3.69 -3.03 -8.37
N CYS A 26 -2.57 -2.93 -9.09
CA CYS A 26 -2.11 -1.72 -9.71
C CYS A 26 -2.11 -1.90 -11.23
N THR A 27 -3.01 -1.21 -11.92
CA THR A 27 -3.05 -1.25 -13.39
C THR A 27 -1.84 -0.48 -13.93
N PRO A 28 -1.01 -1.07 -14.79
CA PRO A 28 0.12 -0.36 -15.39
C PRO A 28 -0.36 0.81 -16.25
N LEU A 29 0.40 1.92 -16.26
CA LEU A 29 0.08 3.09 -17.10
C LEU A 29 0.38 2.84 -18.58
N VAL A 30 1.38 1.99 -18.86
CA VAL A 30 1.81 1.57 -20.19
C VAL A 30 2.09 0.07 -20.12
N GLU A 31 1.50 -0.71 -21.02
CA GLU A 31 1.73 -2.15 -21.15
C GLU A 31 2.85 -2.41 -22.17
N ASP A 32 4.08 -2.04 -21.81
CA ASP A 32 5.28 -2.36 -22.60
C ASP A 32 6.39 -2.96 -21.72
N HIS A 33 7.57 -3.18 -22.32
CA HIS A 33 8.74 -3.73 -21.64
C HIS A 33 9.28 -2.86 -20.49
N THR A 34 8.83 -1.62 -20.35
CA THR A 34 9.19 -0.70 -19.27
C THR A 34 8.17 -0.67 -18.13
N ALA A 35 7.01 -1.32 -18.30
CA ALA A 35 5.93 -1.35 -17.31
C ALA A 35 6.42 -1.69 -15.90
N ALA A 36 7.35 -2.65 -15.79
CA ALA A 36 7.94 -3.09 -14.52
C ALA A 36 8.63 -1.95 -13.74
N ARG A 37 9.15 -0.92 -14.41
CA ARG A 37 9.78 0.25 -13.76
C ARG A 37 8.76 1.14 -13.06
N ALA A 38 7.52 1.13 -13.56
CA ALA A 38 6.43 1.93 -13.04
C ALA A 38 5.51 1.14 -12.10
N LEU A 39 5.74 -0.16 -11.87
CA LEU A 39 4.94 -0.96 -10.94
C LEU A 39 5.37 -0.73 -9.48
N PRO A 40 4.45 -0.91 -8.50
CA PRO A 40 4.86 -1.01 -7.11
C PRO A 40 5.81 -2.18 -6.90
N ARG A 41 6.62 -2.10 -5.86
CA ARG A 41 7.57 -3.14 -5.48
C ARG A 41 7.19 -3.74 -4.14
N ALA A 42 7.10 -5.06 -4.05
CA ALA A 42 6.88 -5.74 -2.78
C ALA A 42 8.14 -6.46 -2.34
N TRP A 43 8.39 -6.45 -1.02
CA TRP A 43 9.25 -7.40 -0.35
C TRP A 43 8.41 -8.14 0.68
N ASP A 44 8.06 -9.37 0.34
CA ASP A 44 7.28 -10.31 1.14
C ASP A 44 7.71 -10.34 2.62
N GLY A 45 6.76 -10.06 3.50
CA GLY A 45 6.89 -9.91 4.94
C GLY A 45 7.67 -8.69 5.43
N ARG A 46 8.21 -7.82 4.55
CA ARG A 46 9.22 -6.82 4.95
C ARG A 46 8.97 -5.39 4.48
N GLY A 47 8.30 -5.17 3.35
CA GLY A 47 8.00 -3.81 2.95
C GLY A 47 7.37 -3.64 1.59
N LEU A 48 7.04 -2.38 1.30
CA LEU A 48 6.38 -1.93 0.09
C LEU A 48 7.11 -0.69 -0.45
N GLY A 49 7.43 -0.71 -1.75
CA GLY A 49 7.89 0.44 -2.51
C GLY A 49 6.80 0.92 -3.46
N LEU A 50 6.46 2.19 -3.41
CA LEU A 50 5.46 2.81 -4.28
C LEU A 50 6.14 3.88 -5.15
N PRO A 51 5.82 3.96 -6.46
CA PRO A 51 6.18 5.14 -7.23
C PRO A 51 5.60 6.39 -6.54
N GLU A 52 6.39 7.45 -6.40
CA GLU A 52 5.99 8.64 -5.64
C GLU A 52 4.65 9.23 -6.14
N HIS A 53 4.45 9.25 -7.45
CA HIS A 53 3.23 9.74 -8.09
C HIS A 53 1.97 8.89 -7.80
N ASP A 54 2.12 7.66 -7.30
CA ASP A 54 1.00 6.79 -6.95
C ASP A 54 0.61 6.82 -5.47
N VAL A 55 1.46 7.40 -4.62
CA VAL A 55 1.27 7.36 -3.16
C VAL A 55 -0.09 7.95 -2.77
N ALA A 56 -0.48 9.07 -3.38
CA ALA A 56 -1.78 9.69 -3.13
C ALA A 56 -2.95 8.77 -3.51
N GLY A 57 -2.88 8.08 -4.65
CA GLY A 57 -3.93 7.17 -5.10
C GLY A 57 -4.03 5.92 -4.23
N PHE A 58 -2.89 5.38 -3.80
CA PHE A 58 -2.84 4.28 -2.86
C PHE A 58 -3.41 4.68 -1.48
N ALA A 59 -3.10 5.88 -0.99
CA ALA A 59 -3.65 6.41 0.25
C ALA A 59 -5.17 6.63 0.17
N ALA A 60 -5.70 7.02 -0.99
CA ALA A 60 -7.14 7.09 -1.23
C ALA A 60 -7.80 5.70 -1.19
N ALA A 61 -7.18 4.69 -1.82
CA ALA A 61 -7.66 3.31 -1.76
C ALA A 61 -7.72 2.77 -0.33
N LEU A 62 -6.71 3.05 0.50
CA LEU A 62 -6.75 2.75 1.94
C LEU A 62 -7.93 3.45 2.64
N GLY A 63 -8.20 4.71 2.29
CA GLY A 63 -9.33 5.46 2.80
C GLY A 63 -10.68 4.80 2.50
N GLU A 64 -10.87 4.28 1.28
CA GLU A 64 -12.09 3.55 0.90
C GLU A 64 -12.24 2.24 1.68
N ILE A 65 -11.16 1.48 1.87
CA ILE A 65 -11.20 0.25 2.69
C ILE A 65 -11.66 0.55 4.12
N MET A 66 -11.17 1.65 4.70
CA MET A 66 -11.49 2.04 6.07
C MET A 66 -12.95 2.48 6.28
N LYS A 67 -13.72 2.68 5.20
CA LYS A 67 -15.17 2.90 5.28
C LYS A 67 -15.96 1.59 5.45
N THR A 68 -15.32 0.44 5.21
CA THR A 68 -16.01 -0.85 5.20
C THR A 68 -16.15 -1.45 6.61
N PRO A 69 -17.25 -2.17 6.89
CA PRO A 69 -17.39 -2.92 8.15
C PRO A 69 -16.33 -4.01 8.34
N LEU A 70 -15.83 -4.61 7.24
CA LEU A 70 -14.81 -5.66 7.27
C LEU A 70 -13.51 -5.17 7.89
N PHE A 71 -13.04 -3.99 7.47
CA PHE A 71 -11.87 -3.34 8.07
C PHE A 71 -12.02 -3.17 9.57
N TRP A 72 -13.13 -2.58 10.04
CA TRP A 72 -13.34 -2.35 11.46
C TRP A 72 -13.50 -3.63 12.28
N ARG A 73 -14.02 -4.70 11.68
CA ARG A 73 -14.08 -6.01 12.32
C ARG A 73 -12.68 -6.58 12.54
N ALA A 74 -11.83 -6.56 11.51
CA ALA A 74 -10.45 -7.02 11.61
C ALA A 74 -9.64 -6.17 12.59
N TYR A 75 -9.76 -4.84 12.50
CA TYR A 75 -9.04 -3.90 13.36
C TYR A 75 -9.38 -4.05 14.86
N ARG A 76 -10.63 -4.37 15.22
CA ARG A 76 -10.99 -4.59 16.64
C ARG A 76 -10.31 -5.81 17.26
N GLY A 77 -9.84 -6.75 16.44
CA GLY A 77 -9.12 -7.94 16.91
C GLY A 77 -7.61 -7.74 17.07
N THR A 78 -7.08 -6.55 16.76
CA THR A 78 -5.63 -6.32 16.77
C THR A 78 -5.10 -6.03 18.17
N ALA A 79 -3.85 -6.45 18.40
CA ALA A 79 -3.12 -6.09 19.61
C ALA A 79 -2.81 -4.58 19.62
N ARG A 80 -2.70 -3.99 20.82
CA ARG A 80 -2.26 -2.60 20.96
C ARG A 80 -0.87 -2.43 20.34
N GLY A 81 -0.70 -1.38 19.53
CA GLY A 81 0.58 -1.06 18.89
C GLY A 81 0.77 -1.67 17.51
N ALA A 82 -0.21 -2.41 16.97
CA ALA A 82 -0.16 -2.91 15.58
C ALA A 82 0.02 -1.77 14.54
N GLU A 83 -0.43 -0.57 14.86
CA GLU A 83 -0.22 0.63 14.03
C GLU A 83 1.26 1.07 13.92
N GLN A 84 2.14 0.59 14.80
CA GLN A 84 3.57 0.93 14.81
C GLN A 84 4.42 -0.03 13.98
N LEU A 85 3.82 -1.08 13.39
CA LEU A 85 4.53 -2.05 12.55
C LEU A 85 5.10 -1.44 11.26
N TRP A 86 4.54 -0.32 10.82
CA TRP A 86 5.03 0.42 9.68
C TRP A 86 6.04 1.49 10.12
N ALA A 87 7.24 1.41 9.55
CA ALA A 87 8.28 2.42 9.69
C ALA A 87 7.90 3.72 8.97
N GLU A 88 8.69 4.77 9.23
CA GLU A 88 8.58 6.02 8.48
C GLU A 88 8.92 5.80 7.00
N PRO A 89 8.17 6.42 6.07
CA PRO A 89 8.48 6.33 4.64
C PRO A 89 9.81 6.98 4.32
N HIS A 90 10.60 6.35 3.45
CA HIS A 90 11.84 6.89 2.94
C HIS A 90 11.75 7.03 1.40
N THR A 91 12.07 8.22 0.91
CA THR A 91 12.15 8.49 -0.54
C THR A 91 13.54 8.19 -1.07
N ASP A 92 13.61 7.39 -2.12
CA ASP A 92 14.80 7.26 -2.95
C ASP A 92 14.63 8.18 -4.17
N THR A 93 15.41 9.26 -4.20
CA THR A 93 15.30 10.26 -5.27
C THR A 93 15.93 9.81 -6.59
N GLU A 94 16.74 8.74 -6.58
CA GLU A 94 17.36 8.23 -7.81
C GLU A 94 16.37 7.39 -8.63
N ASP A 95 15.49 6.63 -7.97
CA ASP A 95 14.50 5.79 -8.65
C ASP A 95 13.06 6.30 -8.60
N GLY A 96 12.77 7.32 -7.77
CA GLY A 96 11.46 7.95 -7.67
C GLY A 96 10.43 7.13 -6.89
N PHE A 97 10.90 6.28 -5.97
CA PHE A 97 10.06 5.46 -5.10
C PHE A 97 10.05 5.94 -3.65
N VAL A 98 8.93 5.67 -3.00
CA VAL A 98 8.73 5.80 -1.56
C VAL A 98 8.66 4.40 -0.97
N TYR A 99 9.61 4.08 -0.10
CA TYR A 99 9.73 2.79 0.55
C TYR A 99 9.20 2.84 1.97
N LEU A 100 8.42 1.83 2.35
CA LEU A 100 7.90 1.62 3.68
C LEU A 100 8.28 0.22 4.15
N SER A 101 8.98 0.14 5.28
CA SER A 101 9.22 -1.14 5.95
C SER A 101 8.02 -1.50 6.80
N GLY A 102 7.57 -2.75 6.73
CA GLY A 102 6.40 -3.26 7.45
C GLY A 102 5.84 -4.55 6.85
N PRO A 103 4.75 -5.09 7.42
CA PRO A 103 4.17 -6.36 6.98
C PRO A 103 3.53 -6.22 5.60
N CYS A 104 4.22 -6.68 4.55
CA CYS A 104 3.72 -6.71 3.18
C CYS A 104 3.61 -8.14 2.67
N GLY A 105 2.40 -8.66 2.46
CA GLY A 105 2.19 -10.06 2.08
C GLY A 105 2.62 -11.07 3.16
N GLU A 106 2.69 -12.34 2.77
CA GLU A 106 3.20 -13.41 3.63
C GLU A 106 4.73 -13.41 3.64
N ALA A 107 5.35 -13.87 4.73
CA ALA A 107 6.80 -13.99 4.79
C ALA A 107 7.29 -15.02 3.77
N SER A 108 8.31 -14.64 2.99
CA SER A 108 8.92 -15.48 1.97
C SER A 108 10.45 -15.44 2.11
N ASP A 109 11.12 -16.50 1.67
CA ASP A 109 12.58 -16.58 1.63
C ASP A 109 13.20 -15.74 0.49
N VAL A 110 12.36 -15.18 -0.39
CA VAL A 110 12.81 -14.33 -1.50
C VAL A 110 13.28 -12.98 -0.97
N VAL A 111 14.54 -12.65 -1.25
CA VAL A 111 15.17 -11.41 -0.79
C VAL A 111 14.97 -10.26 -1.78
N GLY A 112 14.49 -9.14 -1.24
CA GLY A 112 14.51 -7.83 -1.86
C GLY A 112 13.23 -7.47 -2.61
N TYR A 113 13.10 -6.17 -2.89
CA TYR A 113 11.98 -5.59 -3.60
C TYR A 113 11.88 -6.12 -5.04
N ARG A 114 10.67 -6.46 -5.47
CA ARG A 114 10.37 -6.91 -6.84
C ARG A 114 9.13 -6.17 -7.38
N PRO A 115 9.11 -5.78 -8.66
CA PRO A 115 7.92 -5.24 -9.30
C PRO A 115 6.75 -6.23 -9.21
N VAL A 116 5.57 -5.76 -8.82
CA VAL A 116 4.36 -6.57 -8.69
C VAL A 116 3.15 -5.86 -9.29
N TYR A 117 2.27 -6.62 -9.94
CA TYR A 117 0.96 -6.11 -10.39
C TYR A 117 -0.05 -6.08 -9.25
N SER A 118 0.12 -6.94 -8.26
CA SER A 118 -0.72 -7.02 -7.08
C SER A 118 0.07 -7.50 -5.87
N PHE A 119 -0.40 -7.10 -4.69
CA PHE A 119 0.12 -7.57 -3.40
C PHE A 119 -1.01 -7.59 -2.38
N THR A 120 -0.77 -8.27 -1.27
CA THR A 120 -1.74 -8.43 -0.19
C THR A 120 -1.26 -7.75 1.08
N LEU A 121 -2.19 -7.21 1.84
CA LEU A 121 -1.93 -6.65 3.17
C LEU A 121 -3.04 -7.07 4.12
N ALA A 122 -2.68 -7.44 5.35
CA ALA A 122 -3.68 -7.71 6.38
C ALA A 122 -4.45 -6.43 6.73
N LEU A 123 -5.78 -6.53 6.83
CA LEU A 123 -6.65 -5.41 7.18
C LEU A 123 -6.29 -4.79 8.53
N ALA A 124 -5.77 -5.61 9.45
CA ALA A 124 -5.23 -5.23 10.74
C ALA A 124 -4.15 -4.13 10.64
N ASP A 125 -3.30 -4.20 9.62
CA ASP A 125 -2.07 -3.40 9.51
C ASP A 125 -2.29 -2.12 8.71
N LEU A 126 -3.42 -2.00 8.00
CA LEU A 126 -3.69 -0.88 7.10
C LEU A 126 -3.80 0.47 7.80
N ARG A 127 -4.19 0.48 9.09
CA ARG A 127 -4.29 1.73 9.86
C ARG A 127 -2.94 2.39 10.05
N GLY A 128 -1.93 1.61 10.45
CA GLY A 128 -0.55 2.11 10.62
C GLY A 128 0.00 2.64 9.30
N LEU A 129 -0.17 1.87 8.22
CA LEU A 129 0.24 2.26 6.89
C LEU A 129 -0.40 3.58 6.44
N ARG A 130 -1.71 3.75 6.63
CA ARG A 130 -2.42 4.98 6.27
C ARG A 130 -1.91 6.20 7.03
N ILE A 131 -1.58 6.04 8.31
CA ILE A 131 -1.04 7.12 9.15
C ILE A 131 0.32 7.56 8.60
N ARG A 132 1.21 6.60 8.29
CA ARG A 132 2.54 6.89 7.71
C ARG A 132 2.45 7.61 6.38
N LEU A 133 1.58 7.14 5.48
CA LEU A 133 1.37 7.80 4.19
C LEU A 133 0.69 9.16 4.32
N ALA A 134 -0.21 9.34 5.29
CA ALA A 134 -0.80 10.65 5.56
C ALA A 134 0.25 11.67 6.04
N ALA A 135 1.19 11.24 6.89
CA ALA A 135 2.28 12.08 7.34
C ALA A 135 3.17 12.48 6.16
N TYR A 136 3.66 11.50 5.41
CA TYR A 136 4.48 11.73 4.22
C TYR A 136 3.84 12.70 3.22
N LEU A 137 2.56 12.47 2.85
CA LEU A 137 1.87 13.36 1.91
C LEU A 137 1.72 14.80 2.42
N ARG A 138 1.60 15.02 3.73
CA ARG A 138 1.57 16.37 4.29
C ARG A 138 2.94 17.03 4.22
N ASP A 139 4.00 16.29 4.52
CA ASP A 139 5.36 16.82 4.53
C ASP A 139 5.85 17.13 3.10
N SER A 140 5.46 16.31 2.12
CA SER A 140 5.72 16.55 0.70
C SER A 140 5.00 17.81 0.17
N LEU A 141 3.80 18.11 0.68
CA LEU A 141 3.05 19.32 0.29
C LEU A 141 3.64 20.60 0.89
N VAL A 142 4.32 20.51 2.05
CA VAL A 142 4.99 21.64 2.69
C VAL A 142 6.36 21.92 2.06
N SER A 143 6.95 20.92 1.43
CA SER A 143 8.28 21.01 0.80
C SER A 143 8.23 21.39 -0.70
N ALA A 144 7.04 21.55 -1.27
CA ALA A 144 6.78 21.91 -2.67
C ALA A 144 6.42 23.39 -2.81
#